data_AF-A0A4P7QH15-F1
#
_entry.id   AF-A0A4P7QH15-F1
#
_cell.length_a   1.000
_cell.length_b   1.000
_cell.length_c   1.000
_cell.angle_alpha   90.00
_cell.angle_beta   90.00
_cell.angle_gamma   90.00
#
_symmetry.space_group_name_H-M   'P 1'
#
loop_
_entity.id
_entity.type
_entity.pdbx_description
1 polymer ?
#
loop_
_entity_poly.entity_id
_entity_poly.type
_entity_poly.pdbx_seq_one_letter_code
_entity_poly.pdbx_strand_id
1 'polypeptide(L)'
;MSSTPPTSQNAAVGDSETDDGRSALTRAFFPDGSEPDPRFTLANERTFLAWTRTSLAFLAAGVALEAFPINGLSEVLRTALAIVVLVVGVFIAGGAAVRWLRVERAMRRSQPLPAPAIVPFLSAAALGAGVTAIIIFLGF
;
A
#
# COMPACT_ATOMS: atom_id res chain seq x y z
N MET A 1 -29.43 -65.70 26.90
CA MET A 1 -28.14 -65.11 27.34
C MET A 1 -27.97 -63.82 26.53
N SER A 2 -28.47 -62.68 27.03
CA SER A 2 -27.72 -61.68 27.85
C SER A 2 -26.47 -61.21 27.09
N SER A 3 -26.34 -59.96 26.64
CA SER A 3 -26.44 -58.73 27.46
C SER A 3 -26.76 -57.47 26.64
N THR A 4 -27.43 -56.52 27.29
CA THR A 4 -27.64 -55.10 26.89
C THR A 4 -26.37 -54.23 27.06
N PRO A 5 -26.34 -52.99 26.51
CA PRO A 5 -25.14 -52.17 26.27
C PRO A 5 -24.78 -51.23 27.43
N PRO A 6 -23.63 -50.54 27.35
CA PRO A 6 -23.58 -49.13 27.76
C PRO A 6 -22.89 -48.19 26.76
N THR A 7 -23.37 -46.95 26.84
CA THR A 7 -23.00 -45.68 26.22
C THR A 7 -21.56 -45.21 26.52
N SER A 8 -21.05 -44.32 25.65
CA SER A 8 -20.01 -43.27 25.86
C SER A 8 -18.56 -43.50 25.36
N GLN A 9 -18.23 -42.77 24.29
CA GLN A 9 -16.92 -42.14 24.00
C GLN A 9 -17.10 -41.26 22.75
N ASN A 10 -17.87 -40.17 22.81
CA ASN A 10 -17.26 -38.84 22.91
C ASN A 10 -16.16 -38.73 23.98
N ALA A 11 -14.90 -38.68 23.56
CA ALA A 11 -13.84 -37.95 24.23
C ALA A 11 -12.60 -37.88 23.31
N ALA A 12 -12.08 -36.66 23.11
CA ALA A 12 -11.02 -36.23 22.18
C ALA A 12 -11.58 -35.89 20.78
N VAL A 13 -12.16 -34.70 20.55
CA VAL A 13 -11.48 -33.40 20.70
C VAL A 13 -10.03 -33.53 20.23
N GLY A 14 -9.89 -33.61 18.91
CA GLY A 14 -8.70 -33.21 18.18
C GLY A 14 -8.97 -31.95 17.38
N ASP A 15 -9.87 -31.09 17.87
CA ASP A 15 -9.87 -29.66 17.54
C ASP A 15 -8.61 -29.06 18.19
N SER A 16 -7.43 -29.46 17.72
CA SER A 16 -6.19 -28.79 18.12
C SER A 16 -6.08 -27.53 17.28
N GLU A 17 -6.89 -26.55 17.72
CA GLU A 17 -6.63 -25.12 17.68
C GLU A 17 -5.15 -24.82 17.45
N THR A 18 -4.80 -24.51 16.21
CA THR A 18 -3.53 -23.86 15.86
C THR A 18 -3.79 -22.74 14.86
N ASP A 19 -4.82 -21.94 15.10
CA ASP A 19 -5.08 -20.71 14.34
C ASP A 19 -5.18 -19.46 15.24
N ASP A 20 -4.59 -19.49 16.44
CA ASP A 20 -4.67 -18.36 17.38
C ASP A 20 -3.49 -17.37 17.29
N GLY A 21 -2.66 -17.51 16.25
CA GLY A 21 -1.55 -16.59 15.97
C GLY A 21 -1.91 -15.39 15.08
N ARG A 22 -3.05 -15.45 14.38
CA ARG A 22 -3.40 -14.47 13.32
C ARG A 22 -4.30 -13.30 13.78
N SER A 23 -4.64 -13.19 15.07
CA SER A 23 -5.87 -12.46 15.47
C SER A 23 -5.71 -11.23 16.37
N ALA A 24 -4.51 -10.74 16.70
CA ALA A 24 -4.38 -9.51 17.52
C ALA A 24 -4.39 -8.22 16.67
N LEU A 25 -3.54 -8.16 15.64
CA LEU A 25 -3.43 -6.99 14.76
C LEU A 25 -4.68 -6.84 13.87
N THR A 26 -5.19 -7.96 13.35
CA THR A 26 -6.39 -7.99 12.49
C THR A 26 -7.62 -7.46 13.24
N ARG A 27 -7.76 -7.83 14.52
CA ARG A 27 -8.87 -7.41 15.38
C ARG A 27 -8.75 -5.96 15.85
N ALA A 28 -7.52 -5.45 16.01
CA ALA A 28 -7.24 -4.06 16.37
C ALA A 28 -7.49 -3.07 15.21
N PHE A 29 -7.12 -3.44 13.98
CA PHE A 29 -7.32 -2.57 12.81
C PHE A 29 -8.73 -2.67 12.22
N PHE A 30 -9.43 -3.78 12.46
CA PHE A 30 -10.73 -4.05 11.84
C PHE A 30 -11.75 -4.63 12.82
N PRO A 31 -12.32 -3.79 13.70
CA PRO A 31 -13.30 -4.22 14.69
C PRO A 31 -14.67 -4.60 14.07
N ASP A 32 -15.04 -4.03 12.91
CA ASP A 32 -16.36 -4.23 12.29
C ASP A 32 -16.27 -4.49 10.78
N GLY A 33 -17.01 -5.48 10.29
CA GLY A 33 -17.20 -5.83 8.87
C GLY A 33 -16.86 -7.29 8.56
N SER A 34 -17.69 -7.96 7.74
CA SER A 34 -17.43 -9.32 7.26
C SER A 34 -16.09 -9.38 6.53
N GLU A 35 -15.33 -10.45 6.76
CA GLU A 35 -14.01 -10.62 6.16
C GLU A 35 -14.10 -10.55 4.63
N PRO A 36 -13.39 -9.61 3.98
CA PRO A 36 -13.40 -9.49 2.53
C PRO A 36 -12.91 -10.78 1.87
N ASP A 37 -13.55 -11.18 0.76
CA ASP A 37 -13.16 -12.37 0.00
C ASP A 37 -11.65 -12.32 -0.35
N PRO A 38 -10.85 -13.30 0.10
CA PRO A 38 -9.39 -13.29 0.01
C PRO A 38 -8.84 -12.98 -1.38
N ARG A 39 -9.54 -13.34 -2.46
CA ARG A 39 -9.06 -13.08 -3.84
C ARG A 39 -8.95 -11.59 -4.17
N PHE A 40 -9.85 -10.76 -3.63
CA PHE A 40 -9.85 -9.32 -3.90
C PHE A 40 -8.78 -8.61 -3.09
N THR A 41 -8.56 -9.04 -1.84
CA THR A 41 -7.45 -8.59 -1.00
C THR A 41 -6.10 -8.88 -1.67
N LEU A 42 -5.89 -10.12 -2.13
CA LEU A 42 -4.64 -10.54 -2.78
C LEU A 42 -4.39 -9.81 -4.12
N ALA A 43 -5.45 -9.46 -4.86
CA ALA A 43 -5.34 -8.63 -6.05
C ALA A 43 -5.00 -7.17 -5.75
N ASN A 44 -5.57 -6.61 -4.68
CA ASN A 44 -5.29 -5.25 -4.23
C ASN A 44 -3.85 -5.12 -3.74
N GLU A 45 -3.37 -6.07 -2.93
CA GLU A 45 -1.99 -6.17 -2.47
C GLU A 45 -1.00 -6.24 -3.63
N ARG A 46 -1.26 -7.07 -4.65
CA ARG A 46 -0.40 -7.15 -5.85
C ARG A 46 -0.24 -5.81 -6.55
N THR A 47 -1.34 -5.07 -6.66
CA THR A 47 -1.29 -3.74 -7.27
C THR A 47 -0.56 -2.77 -6.35
N PHE A 48 -0.82 -2.78 -5.04
CA PHE A 48 -0.09 -1.96 -4.08
C PHE A 48 1.43 -2.20 -4.17
N LEU A 49 1.87 -3.45 -4.12
CA LEU A 49 3.28 -3.82 -4.20
C LEU A 49 3.92 -3.42 -5.55
N ALA A 50 3.19 -3.56 -6.65
CA ALA A 50 3.66 -3.13 -7.96
C ALA A 50 3.91 -1.61 -8.01
N TRP A 51 3.05 -0.82 -7.37
CA TRP A 51 3.20 0.64 -7.27
C TRP A 51 4.27 1.05 -6.25
N THR A 52 4.41 0.32 -5.14
CA THR A 52 5.51 0.53 -4.18
C THR A 52 6.86 0.30 -4.87
N ARG A 53 6.97 -0.73 -5.71
CA ARG A 53 8.19 -0.99 -6.49
C ARG A 53 8.56 0.19 -7.39
N THR A 54 7.61 0.74 -8.14
CA THR A 54 7.90 1.92 -8.96
C THR A 54 8.28 3.10 -8.10
N SER A 55 7.58 3.36 -6.98
CA SER A 55 7.94 4.45 -6.06
C SER A 55 9.39 4.35 -5.57
N LEU A 56 9.84 3.14 -5.19
CA LEU A 56 11.20 2.89 -4.71
C LEU A 56 12.24 3.10 -5.82
N ALA A 57 11.92 2.73 -7.07
CA ALA A 57 12.80 3.00 -8.19
C ALA A 57 13.00 4.50 -8.42
N PHE A 58 11.93 5.31 -8.33
CA PHE A 58 12.04 6.77 -8.40
C PHE A 58 12.82 7.34 -7.22
N LEU A 59 12.55 6.88 -5.99
CA LEU A 59 13.30 7.35 -4.83
C LEU A 59 14.80 7.06 -4.94
N ALA A 60 15.16 5.82 -5.31
CA ALA A 60 16.54 5.44 -5.54
C ALA A 60 17.19 6.25 -6.66
N ALA A 61 16.49 6.49 -7.77
CA ALA A 61 16.98 7.30 -8.88
C ALA A 61 17.23 8.76 -8.47
N GLY A 62 16.33 9.36 -7.69
CA GLY A 62 16.48 10.73 -7.19
C GLY A 62 17.67 10.86 -6.23
N VAL A 63 17.83 9.91 -5.31
CA VAL A 63 19.01 9.86 -4.42
C VAL A 63 20.29 9.68 -5.23
N ALA A 64 20.31 8.76 -6.20
CA ALA A 64 21.48 8.54 -7.05
C ALA A 64 21.83 9.79 -7.88
N LEU A 65 20.82 10.48 -8.42
CA LEU A 65 21.04 11.70 -9.19
C LEU A 65 21.72 12.79 -8.36
N GLU A 66 21.40 12.91 -7.07
CA GLU A 66 22.07 13.86 -6.19
C GLU A 66 23.44 13.38 -5.71
N ALA A 67 23.58 12.08 -5.45
CA ALA A 67 24.82 11.50 -4.95
C ALA A 67 25.95 11.48 -6.00
N PHE A 68 25.61 11.40 -7.29
CA PHE A 68 26.59 11.30 -8.38
C PHE A 68 26.63 12.59 -9.21
N PRO A 69 27.69 13.43 -9.09
CA PRO A 69 27.85 14.60 -9.95
C PRO A 69 27.97 14.22 -11.42
N ILE A 70 27.24 14.94 -12.27
CA ILE A 70 27.24 14.75 -13.72
C ILE A 70 27.96 15.95 -14.33
N ASN A 71 29.06 15.68 -15.04
CA ASN A 71 29.84 16.73 -15.71
C ASN A 71 28.96 17.48 -16.72
N GLY A 72 28.93 18.81 -16.61
CA GLY A 72 28.13 19.68 -17.48
C GLY A 72 26.71 19.98 -16.97
N LEU A 73 26.28 19.38 -15.86
CA LEU A 73 25.07 19.79 -15.14
C LEU A 73 25.44 20.73 -13.99
N SER A 74 24.76 21.87 -13.89
CA SER A 74 24.95 22.75 -12.73
C SER A 74 24.41 22.06 -11.47
N GLU A 75 25.05 22.34 -10.33
CA GLU A 75 24.65 21.77 -9.03
C GLU A 75 23.17 22.07 -8.72
N VAL A 76 22.75 23.31 -8.95
CA VAL A 76 21.35 23.74 -8.78
C VAL A 76 20.39 22.91 -9.63
N LEU A 77 20.71 22.69 -10.91
CA LEU A 77 19.84 21.95 -11.82
C LEU A 77 19.80 20.47 -11.48
N ARG A 78 20.93 19.88 -11.07
CA ARG A 78 20.99 18.49 -10.59
C ARG A 78 20.12 18.31 -9.34
N THR A 79 20.26 19.18 -8.35
CA THR A 79 19.46 19.14 -7.12
C THR A 79 17.98 19.34 -7.40
N ALA A 80 17.62 20.27 -8.29
CA ALA A 80 16.24 20.47 -8.71
C ALA A 80 15.66 19.19 -9.34
N LEU A 81 16.39 18.55 -10.25
CA LEU A 81 15.96 17.30 -10.87
C LEU A 81 15.84 16.16 -9.85
N ALA A 82 16.79 16.04 -8.91
CA ALA A 82 16.74 15.04 -7.84
C ALA A 82 15.49 15.23 -6.97
N ILE A 83 15.19 16.47 -6.56
CA ILE A 83 13.98 16.79 -5.80
C ILE A 83 12.73 16.40 -6.58
N VAL A 84 12.62 16.75 -7.86
CA VAL A 84 11.45 16.39 -8.68
C VAL A 84 11.26 14.88 -8.74
N VAL A 85 12.32 14.12 -8.99
CA VAL A 85 12.29 12.65 -9.07
C VAL A 85 11.89 12.02 -7.73
N LEU A 86 12.44 12.52 -6.61
CA LEU A 86 12.06 12.08 -5.27
C LEU A 86 10.59 12.35 -4.96
N VAL A 87 10.12 13.55 -5.28
CA VAL A 87 8.73 13.97 -5.07
C VAL A 87 7.77 13.07 -5.85
N VAL A 88 8.06 12.78 -7.12
CA VAL A 88 7.30 11.80 -7.91
C VAL A 88 7.24 10.44 -7.22
N GLY A 89 8.37 9.93 -6.70
CA GLY A 89 8.42 8.69 -5.94
C GLY A 89 7.51 8.68 -4.71
N VAL A 90 7.59 9.74 -3.88
CA VAL A 90 6.73 9.89 -2.69
C VAL A 90 5.24 9.89 -3.06
N PHE A 91 4.88 10.57 -4.14
CA PHE A 91 3.48 10.65 -4.56
C PHE A 91 2.95 9.34 -5.14
N ILE A 92 3.76 8.57 -5.87
CA ILE A 92 3.40 7.22 -6.30
C ILE A 92 3.11 6.33 -5.07
N ALA A 93 3.98 6.38 -4.05
CA ALA A 93 3.79 5.63 -2.81
C ALA A 93 2.50 6.05 -2.07
N GLY A 94 2.27 7.36 -1.91
CA GLY A 94 1.07 7.90 -1.28
C GLY A 94 -0.21 7.53 -2.03
N GLY A 95 -0.21 7.63 -3.36
CA GLY A 95 -1.33 7.23 -4.22
C GLY A 95 -1.66 5.74 -4.10
N ALA A 96 -0.64 4.89 -4.01
CA ALA A 96 -0.81 3.45 -3.78
C ALA A 96 -1.47 3.16 -2.43
N ALA A 97 -1.00 3.78 -1.35
CA ALA A 97 -1.54 3.61 0.00
C ALA A 97 -2.99 4.09 0.11
N VAL A 98 -3.30 5.27 -0.44
CA VAL A 98 -4.66 5.83 -0.43
C VAL A 98 -5.61 4.94 -1.24
N ARG A 99 -5.20 4.46 -2.41
CA ARG A 99 -6.00 3.51 -3.20
C ARG A 99 -6.27 2.24 -2.41
N TRP A 100 -5.25 1.67 -1.78
CA TRP A 100 -5.40 0.46 -0.98
C TRP A 100 -6.42 0.67 0.16
N LEU A 101 -6.28 1.75 0.94
CA LEU A 101 -7.20 2.09 2.04
C LEU A 101 -8.64 2.32 1.57
N ARG A 102 -8.85 2.99 0.42
CA ARG A 102 -10.21 3.23 -0.11
C ARG A 102 -10.87 1.93 -0.57
N VAL A 103 -10.13 1.04 -1.24
CA VAL A 103 -10.64 -0.25 -1.70
C VAL A 103 -10.97 -1.14 -0.49
N GLU A 104 -10.08 -1.21 0.49
CA GLU A 104 -10.30 -1.96 1.74
C GLU A 104 -11.54 -1.48 2.51
N ARG A 105 -11.71 -0.15 2.67
CA ARG A 105 -12.89 0.43 3.32
C ARG A 105 -14.20 0.17 2.58
N ALA A 106 -14.17 0.17 1.24
CA ALA A 106 -15.35 -0.10 0.43
C ALA A 106 -15.76 -1.58 0.50
N MET A 107 -14.79 -2.50 0.47
CA MET A 107 -15.02 -3.93 0.62
C MET A 107 -15.66 -4.27 1.98
N ARG A 108 -15.20 -3.63 3.06
CA ARG A 108 -15.74 -3.85 4.42
C ARG A 108 -17.15 -3.33 4.64
N ARG A 109 -17.63 -2.41 3.80
CA ARG A 109 -18.96 -1.79 3.90
C ARG A 109 -19.94 -2.29 2.83
N SER A 110 -19.56 -3.29 2.02
CA SER A 110 -20.33 -3.77 0.86
C SER A 110 -20.81 -2.65 -0.06
N GLN A 111 -20.04 -1.56 -0.16
CA GLN A 111 -20.38 -0.40 -0.97
C GLN A 111 -19.87 -0.58 -2.40
N PRO A 112 -20.57 -0.04 -3.42
CA PRO A 112 -20.08 -0.05 -4.79
C PRO A 112 -18.68 0.57 -4.87
N LEU A 113 -17.79 -0.11 -5.60
CA LEU A 113 -16.35 0.22 -5.68
C LEU A 113 -16.17 1.72 -6.01
N PRO A 114 -15.57 2.52 -5.10
CA PRO A 114 -15.39 3.95 -5.33
C PRO A 114 -14.47 4.16 -6.53
N ALA A 115 -14.88 5.06 -7.42
CA ALA A 115 -14.12 5.40 -8.62
C ALA A 115 -12.66 5.75 -8.27
N PRO A 116 -11.68 5.31 -9.09
CA PRO A 116 -10.27 5.44 -8.77
C PRO A 116 -9.82 6.90 -8.80
N ALA A 117 -9.99 7.62 -7.69
CA ALA A 117 -9.45 8.97 -7.50
C ALA A 117 -7.92 8.94 -7.22
N ILE A 118 -7.18 8.12 -7.99
CA ILE A 118 -5.71 8.15 -8.09
C ILE A 118 -5.29 9.34 -8.96
N VAL A 119 -6.12 9.68 -9.95
CA VAL A 119 -5.90 10.76 -10.91
C VAL A 119 -5.73 12.12 -10.22
N PRO A 120 -6.66 12.62 -9.37
CA PRO A 120 -6.50 13.93 -8.74
C PRO A 120 -5.31 14.00 -7.78
N PHE A 121 -4.94 12.90 -7.12
CA PHE A 121 -3.79 12.87 -6.20
C PHE A 121 -2.47 12.93 -6.97
N LEU A 122 -2.32 12.14 -8.03
CA LEU A 122 -1.16 12.21 -8.93
C LEU A 122 -1.09 13.55 -9.67
N SER A 123 -2.24 14.16 -10.00
CA SER A 123 -2.28 15.48 -10.61
C SER A 123 -1.83 16.57 -9.64
N ALA A 124 -2.34 16.60 -8.41
CA ALA A 124 -1.93 17.56 -7.38
C ALA A 124 -0.44 17.42 -7.04
N ALA A 125 0.03 16.18 -7.01
CA ALA A 125 1.42 15.81 -6.85
C ALA A 125 2.35 16.39 -7.91
N ALA A 126 2.04 16.11 -9.18
CA ALA A 126 2.79 16.60 -10.32
C ALA A 126 2.75 18.13 -10.39
N LEU A 127 1.61 18.74 -10.04
CA LEU A 127 1.47 20.19 -9.97
C LEU A 127 2.37 20.79 -8.90
N GLY A 128 2.36 20.24 -7.68
CA GLY A 128 3.22 20.71 -6.58
C GLY A 128 4.72 20.56 -6.89
N ALA A 129 5.11 19.43 -7.47
CA ALA A 129 6.49 19.21 -7.92
C ALA A 129 6.91 20.22 -9.00
N GLY A 130 6.04 20.44 -10.00
CA GLY A 130 6.27 21.40 -11.08
C GLY A 130 6.36 22.84 -10.58
N VAL A 131 5.46 23.26 -9.70
CA VAL A 131 5.49 24.60 -9.08
C VAL A 131 6.79 24.80 -8.30
N THR A 132 7.20 23.82 -7.50
CA THR A 132 8.44 23.89 -6.71
C THR A 132 9.67 24.00 -7.62
N ALA A 133 9.73 23.20 -8.69
CA ALA A 133 10.81 23.26 -9.66
C ALA A 133 10.86 24.61 -10.41
N ILE A 134 9.70 25.15 -10.80
CA ILE A 134 9.60 26.46 -11.46
C ILE A 134 10.08 27.58 -10.52
N ILE A 135 9.69 27.55 -9.24
CA ILE A 135 10.15 28.54 -8.25
C ILE A 135 11.68 28.49 -8.10
N ILE A 136 12.27 27.29 -8.00
CA ILE A 136 13.72 27.12 -7.88
C ILE A 136 14.44 27.61 -9.15
N PHE A 137 13.90 27.32 -10.32
CA PHE A 137 14.50 27.71 -11.61
C PHE A 137 14.41 29.21 -11.90
N LEU A 138 13.27 29.85 -11.58
CA LEU A 138 13.09 31.29 -11.80
C LEU A 138 13.73 32.16 -10.72
N GLY A 139 14.00 31.58 -9.54
CA GLY A 139 14.68 32.24 -8.43
C GLY A 139 16.21 32.23 -8.51
N PHE A 140 16.79 31.72 -9.60
CA PHE A 140 18.23 31.65 -9.88
C PHE A 140 18.60 32.46 -11.12
#